data_AF-A0A6N8BEF2-F1
#
_entry.id   AF-A0A6N8BEF2-F1
#
_cell.length_a   1.000
_cell.length_b   1.000
_cell.length_c   1.000
_cell.angle_alpha   90.00
_cell.angle_beta   90.00
_cell.angle_gamma   90.00
#
_symmetry.space_group_name_H-M   'P 1'
#
loop_
_entity.id
_entity.type
_entity.pdbx_description
1 polymer ?
#
loop_
_entity_poly.entity_id
_entity_poly.type
_entity_poly.pdbx_seq_one_letter_code
_entity_poly.pdbx_strand_id
1 'polypeptide(L)' 'MAEFTVELKAVLKENLYCRECGEWVYTPEMNGTCKNEQGQEVECIGEGCVKKDAKGEFMECPGCSSRYYIND' A
#
# COMPACT_ATOMS: atom_id res chain seq x y z
N MET A 1 17.43 0.16 -4.15
CA MET A 1 16.10 -0.32 -3.75
C MET A 1 16.00 -0.21 -2.26
N ALA A 2 15.46 0.91 -1.78
CA ALA A 2 15.13 1.06 -0.37
C ALA A 2 13.86 0.26 -0.02
N GLU A 3 13.81 -0.18 1.23
CA GLU A 3 12.64 -0.82 1.82
C GLU A 3 12.12 0.11 2.91
N PHE A 4 10.83 0.42 2.86
CA PHE A 4 10.13 1.26 3.82
C PHE A 4 8.95 0.50 4.40
N THR A 5 8.48 0.94 5.55
CA THR A 5 7.26 0.43 6.18
C THR A 5 6.25 1.56 6.29
N VAL A 6 5.00 1.27 5.96
CA VAL A 6 3.88 2.21 6.01
C VAL A 6 2.69 1.56 6.69
N GLU A 7 1.92 2.36 7.42
CA GLU A 7 0.68 1.89 8.03
C GLU A 7 -0.43 1.84 6.98
N LEU A 8 -1.17 0.74 6.94
CA LEU A 8 -2.32 0.56 6.06
C LEU A 8 -3.29 1.73 6.20
N LYS A 9 -3.61 2.14 7.43
CA LYS A 9 -4.52 3.26 7.73
C LYS A 9 -4.06 4.60 7.16
N ALA A 10 -2.75 4.83 7.07
CA ALA A 10 -2.21 6.05 6.48
C ALA A 10 -2.33 6.00 4.95
N VAL A 11 -1.96 4.87 4.33
CA VAL A 11 -2.07 4.65 2.88
C VAL A 11 -3.50 4.76 2.38
N LEU A 12 -4.48 4.29 3.18
CA LEU A 12 -5.90 4.38 2.85
C LEU A 12 -6.48 5.80 2.98
N LYS A 13 -5.78 6.72 3.65
CA LYS A 13 -6.28 8.09 3.89
C LYS A 13 -5.48 9.17 3.17
N GLU A 14 -4.22 8.89 2.88
CA GLU A 14 -3.25 9.85 2.35
C GLU A 14 -2.55 9.29 1.12
N ASN A 15 -2.22 10.17 0.19
CA ASN A 15 -1.43 9.81 -0.98
C ASN A 15 -0.04 9.30 -0.56
N LEU A 16 0.32 8.11 -1.04
CA LEU A 16 1.66 7.57 -0.85
C LEU A 16 2.56 8.05 -2.00
N TYR A 17 3.56 8.84 -1.65
CA TYR A 17 4.66 9.21 -2.53
C TYR A 17 5.94 8.49 -2.12
N CYS A 18 6.76 8.19 -3.11
CA CYS A 18 8.01 7.50 -2.88
C CYS A 18 8.98 8.42 -2.13
N ARG A 19 9.47 7.98 -0.98
CA ARG A 19 10.48 8.68 -0.18
C ARG A 19 11.86 8.71 -0.85
N GLU A 20 12.13 7.80 -1.78
CA GLU A 20 13.42 7.71 -2.48
C GLU A 20 13.46 8.62 -3.72
N CYS A 21 12.43 8.60 -4.57
CA CYS A 21 12.44 9.33 -5.84
C CYS A 21 11.33 10.39 -5.99
N GLY A 22 10.41 10.52 -5.03
CA GLY A 22 9.28 11.46 -5.08
C GLY A 22 8.13 11.04 -6.00
N GLU A 23 8.27 9.95 -6.75
CA GLU A 23 7.24 9.42 -7.64
C GLU A 23 5.98 9.03 -6.86
N TRP A 24 4.80 9.24 -7.46
CA TRP A 24 3.55 8.77 -6.88
C TRP A 24 3.48 7.23 -6.87
N VAL A 25 3.15 6.64 -5.72
CA VAL A 25 3.09 5.19 -5.51
C VAL A 25 1.64 4.71 -5.44
N TYR A 26 0.80 5.39 -4.64
CA TYR A 26 -0.59 4.98 -4.43
C TYR A 26 -1.47 6.17 -4.01
N THR A 27 -2.77 6.12 -4.35
CA THR A 27 -3.79 7.10 -3.92
C THR A 27 -4.95 6.38 -3.24
N PRO A 28 -5.54 6.96 -2.18
CA PRO A 28 -6.73 6.41 -1.55
C PRO A 28 -7.96 6.39 -2.48
N GLU A 29 -7.97 7.12 -3.59
CA GLU A 29 -9.04 7.00 -4.60
C GLU A 29 -9.06 5.63 -5.28
N MET A 30 -7.96 4.86 -5.19
CA MET A 30 -7.87 3.48 -5.67
C MET A 30 -8.19 2.46 -4.56
N ASN A 31 -8.72 2.90 -3.41
CA ASN A 31 -9.16 1.99 -2.36
C ASN A 31 -10.29 1.11 -2.89
N GLY A 32 -10.22 -0.18 -2.61
CA GLY A 32 -11.33 -1.10 -2.76
C GLY A 32 -12.10 -1.26 -1.44
N THR A 33 -13.22 -1.96 -1.51
CA THR A 33 -13.95 -2.43 -0.33
C THR A 33 -13.65 -3.92 -0.15
N CYS A 34 -13.06 -4.30 0.99
CA CYS A 34 -12.89 -5.71 1.34
C CYS A 34 -13.60 -6.03 2.65
N LYS A 35 -13.92 -7.31 2.88
CA LYS A 35 -14.59 -7.74 4.11
C LYS A 35 -13.55 -8.08 5.17
N ASN A 36 -13.66 -7.46 6.35
CA ASN A 36 -12.85 -7.84 7.50
C ASN A 36 -13.32 -9.19 8.10
N GLU A 37 -12.62 -9.68 9.13
CA GLU A 37 -12.96 -10.94 9.82
C GLU A 37 -14.37 -10.95 10.45
N GLN A 38 -14.96 -9.78 10.69
CA GLN A 38 -16.32 -9.63 11.19
C GLN A 38 -17.38 -9.57 10.06
N GLY A 39 -16.97 -9.72 8.80
CA GLY A 39 -17.84 -9.63 7.64
C GLY A 39 -18.28 -8.21 7.29
N GLN A 40 -17.69 -7.18 7.91
CA GLN A 40 -17.97 -5.77 7.62
C GLN A 40 -17.12 -5.30 6.43
N GLU A 41 -17.73 -4.49 5.57
CA GLU A 41 -17.03 -3.84 4.46
C GLU A 41 -16.15 -2.72 5.03
N VAL A 42 -14.84 -2.85 4.81
CA VAL A 42 -13.82 -1.87 5.20
C VAL A 42 -13.02 -1.44 3.98
N GLU A 43 -12.43 -0.26 4.03
CA GLU A 43 -11.53 0.23 2.98
C GLU A 43 -10.24 -0.58 3.00
N CYS A 44 -9.81 -1.03 1.83
CA CYS A 44 -8.62 -1.85 1.64
C CYS A 44 -7.87 -1.37 0.40
N ILE A 45 -6.57 -1.61 0.34
CA ILE A 45 -5.79 -1.23 -0.85
C ILE A 45 -6.35 -2.03 -2.03
N GLY A 46 -6.62 -1.33 -3.14
CA GLY A 46 -7.23 -1.92 -4.33
C GLY A 46 -6.49 -3.17 -4.83
N GLU A 47 -7.26 -4.17 -5.26
CA GLU A 47 -6.70 -5.41 -5.82
C GLU A 47 -5.74 -5.10 -6.99
N GLY A 48 -4.54 -5.65 -6.93
CA GLY A 48 -3.48 -5.45 -7.93
C GLY A 48 -2.46 -4.35 -7.62
N CYS A 49 -2.70 -3.50 -6.61
CA CYS A 49 -1.69 -2.53 -6.14
C CYS A 49 -0.72 -3.11 -5.11
N VAL A 50 -1.12 -4.19 -4.42
CA VAL A 50 -0.33 -4.86 -3.39
C VAL A 50 0.32 -6.12 -3.97
N LYS A 51 1.61 -6.27 -3.72
CA LYS A 51 2.39 -7.50 -3.93
C LYS A 51 2.62 -8.17 -2.59
N LYS A 52 2.83 -9.48 -2.58
CA LYS A 52 3.13 -10.25 -1.37
C LYS A 52 4.40 -11.08 -1.56
N ASP A 53 5.32 -10.99 -0.61
CA ASP A 53 6.49 -11.87 -0.52
C ASP A 53 6.57 -12.55 0.86
N ALA A 54 7.68 -13.26 1.12
CA ALA A 54 7.99 -13.89 2.40
C ALA A 54 7.99 -12.92 3.60
N LYS A 55 8.29 -11.62 3.39
CA LYS A 55 8.22 -10.60 4.45
C LYS A 55 6.80 -10.09 4.74
N GLY A 56 5.87 -10.24 3.79
CA GLY A 56 4.50 -9.74 3.91
C GLY A 56 4.03 -9.01 2.66
N GLU A 57 2.99 -8.21 2.84
CA GLU A 57 2.37 -7.39 1.79
C GLU A 57 3.11 -6.07 1.62
N PHE A 58 3.34 -5.66 0.37
CA PHE A 58 4.05 -4.43 0.05
C PHE A 58 3.58 -3.82 -1.28
N MET A 59 3.74 -2.50 -1.39
CA MET A 59 3.61 -1.78 -2.67
C MET A 59 4.99 -1.52 -3.25
N GLU A 60 5.10 -1.49 -4.57
CA GLU A 60 6.36 -1.21 -5.26
C GLU A 60 6.25 0.12 -5.99
N CYS A 61 7.22 1.01 -5.77
CA CYS A 61 7.28 2.27 -6.48
C CYS A 61 7.58 2.02 -7.97
N PRO A 62 6.77 2.56 -8.90
CA PRO A 62 6.98 2.34 -10.34
C PRO A 62 8.26 2.98 -10.88
N GLY A 63 8.76 4.06 -10.24
CA GLY A 63 9.93 4.79 -10.72
C GLY A 63 11.29 4.19 -10.31
N CYS A 64 11.42 3.77 -9.04
CA CYS A 64 12.71 3.30 -8.47
C CYS A 64 12.66 1.88 -7.90
N SER A 65 11.50 1.21 -7.96
CA SER A 65 11.29 -0.12 -7.37
C SER A 65 11.55 -0.20 -5.86
N SER A 66 11.50 0.93 -5.15
CA SER A 66 11.45 0.95 -3.69
C SER A 66 10.21 0.21 -3.18
N ARG A 67 10.36 -0.58 -2.11
CA ARG A 67 9.30 -1.42 -1.55
C ARG A 67 8.71 -0.79 -0.29
N TYR A 68 7.39 -0.74 -0.20
CA TYR A 68 6.64 -0.19 0.92
C TYR A 68 5.83 -1.29 1.57
N TYR A 69 6.40 -1.93 2.58
CA TYR A 69 5.75 -2.97 3.36
C TYR A 69 4.59 -2.38 4.16
N ILE A 70 3.42 -2.99 4.02
CA ILE A 70 2.17 -2.56 4.65
C ILE A 70 2.09 -3.25 6.00
N ASN A 71 1.93 -2.46 7.05
CA ASN A 71 1.68 -2.93 8.40
C ASN A 71 0.23 -2.59 8.81
N ASP A 72 -0.46 -3.55 9.41
CA ASP A 72 -1.85 -3.42 9.90
C ASP A 72 -1.92 -2.89 11.35
#